data_AF-A0A7X1WEJ0-F1
#
_entry.id   AF-A0A7X1WEJ0-F1
#
_cell.length_a   1.000
_cell.length_b   1.000
_cell.length_c   1.000
_cell.angle_alpha   90.00
_cell.angle_beta   90.00
_cell.angle_gamma   90.00
#
_symmetry.space_group_name_H-M   'P 1'
#
loop_
_entity.id
_entity.type
_entity.pdbx_description
1 polymer ?
#
loop_
_entity_poly.entity_id
_entity_poly.type
_entity_poly.pdbx_seq_one_letter_code
_entity_poly.pdbx_strand_id
1 'polypeptide(L)'
;HTPGNSSTTANSTDRIAVFIKDGCAPCGLTVQQLQASDVGFDLYMVGSRANDTLIRDWAKRASINPDRVRNGSITLNHDAGRWLSLG
;
A
#
# COMPACT_ATOMS: atom_id res chain seq x y z
N HIS A 1 3.61 31.49 14.07
CA HIS A 1 3.33 30.82 12.78
C HIS A 1 4.59 30.11 12.33
N THR A 2 4.59 28.79 12.39
CA THR A 2 5.71 27.94 11.96
C THR A 2 5.39 27.45 10.55
N PRO A 3 6.25 27.66 9.54
CA PRO A 3 6.00 27.15 8.20
C PRO A 3 6.20 25.62 8.18
N GLY A 4 5.26 24.93 7.54
CA GLY A 4 5.27 23.48 7.37
C GLY A 4 6.43 23.02 6.49
N ASN A 5 7.16 22.02 6.96
CA ASN A 5 8.20 21.37 6.17
C ASN A 5 7.64 20.05 5.61
N SER A 6 7.15 20.14 4.37
CA SER A 6 6.82 19.02 3.50
C SER A 6 8.06 18.13 3.34
N SER A 7 8.14 17.10 4.16
CA SER A 7 9.00 15.93 3.95
C SER A 7 8.07 14.93 3.28
N THR A 8 8.30 14.42 2.08
CA THR A 8 9.52 13.74 1.66
C THR A 8 9.43 13.57 0.15
N THR A 9 10.45 14.02 -0.58
CA THR A 9 10.76 13.49 -1.90
C THR A 9 11.08 12.01 -1.72
N ALA A 10 10.05 11.16 -1.75
CA ALA A 10 10.24 9.74 -1.98
C ALA A 10 10.95 9.64 -3.33
N ASN A 11 12.15 9.09 -3.33
CA ASN A 11 12.91 8.84 -4.55
C ASN A 11 12.01 7.96 -5.44
N SER A 12 11.38 8.59 -6.42
CA SER A 12 10.13 8.14 -7.06
C SER A 12 10.38 7.19 -8.23
N THR A 13 11.57 6.60 -8.32
CA THR A 13 12.02 5.93 -9.53
C THR A 13 11.80 4.41 -9.53
N ASP A 14 11.64 3.75 -8.37
CA ASP A 14 11.52 2.27 -8.29
C ASP A 14 10.37 1.77 -7.38
N ARG A 15 9.27 2.53 -7.24
CA ARG A 15 8.11 2.07 -6.45
C ARG A 15 7.17 1.22 -7.30
N ILE A 16 6.80 0.05 -6.77
CA ILE A 16 5.87 -0.87 -7.43
C ILE A 16 4.44 -0.56 -6.98
N ALA A 17 3.49 -0.48 -7.91
CA ALA A 17 2.07 -0.42 -7.57
C ALA A 17 1.50 -1.85 -7.45
N VAL A 18 0.94 -2.17 -6.29
CA VAL A 18 0.39 -3.51 -5.99
C VAL A 18 -1.10 -3.40 -5.78
N PHE A 19 -1.89 -4.05 -6.63
CA PHE A 19 -3.34 -4.07 -6.51
C PHE A 19 -3.80 -5.39 -5.91
N ILE A 20 -4.60 -5.32 -4.85
CA ILE A 20 -5.12 -6.50 -4.15
C ILE A 20 -6.62 -6.39 -3.96
N LYS A 21 -7.28 -7.54 -3.82
CA LYS A 21 -8.68 -7.64 -3.42
C LYS A 21 -8.77 -8.50 -2.17
N ASP A 22 -9.70 -8.19 -1.27
CA ASP A 22 -9.97 -9.05 -0.13
C ASP A 22 -10.45 -10.44 -0.60
N GLY A 23 -10.14 -11.47 0.18
CA GLY A 23 -10.37 -12.87 -0.21
C GLY A 23 -9.33 -13.46 -1.17
N CYS A 24 -8.29 -12.71 -1.55
CA CYS A 24 -7.14 -13.25 -2.29
C CYS A 24 -6.09 -13.84 -1.34
N ALA A 25 -6.14 -15.15 -1.09
CA ALA A 25 -5.16 -15.81 -0.22
C ALA A 25 -3.70 -15.67 -0.71
N PRO A 26 -3.37 -15.84 -2.01
CA PRO A 26 -1.99 -15.69 -2.49
C PRO A 26 -1.45 -14.27 -2.35
N CYS A 27 -2.31 -13.25 -2.44
CA CYS A 27 -1.90 -11.84 -2.42
C CYS A 27 -1.17 -11.45 -1.14
N GLY A 28 -1.58 -12.01 0.01
CA GLY A 28 -0.90 -11.76 1.29
C GLY A 28 0.54 -12.24 1.29
N LEU A 29 0.78 -13.46 0.79
CA LEU A 29 2.13 -14.04 0.69
C LEU A 29 3.02 -13.25 -0.28
N THR A 30 2.48 -12.87 -1.44
CA THR A 30 3.22 -12.03 -2.41
C THR A 30 3.62 -10.69 -1.80
N VAL A 31 2.72 -10.04 -1.05
CA VAL A 31 3.02 -8.76 -0.39
C VAL A 31 4.05 -8.93 0.72
N GLN A 32 4.03 -10.05 1.47
CA GLN A 32 5.07 -10.34 2.46
C GLN A 32 6.45 -10.53 1.81
N GLN A 33 6.52 -11.25 0.69
CA GLN A 33 7.77 -11.43 -0.05
C GLN A 33 8.29 -10.10 -0.58
N LEU A 34 7.42 -9.27 -1.15
CA LEU A 34 7.79 -7.94 -1.63
C LEU A 34 8.23 -7.02 -0.49
N GLN A 35 7.61 -7.14 0.69
CA GLN A 35 8.07 -6.41 1.86
C GLN A 35 9.47 -6.87 2.31
N ALA A 36 9.79 -8.15 2.18
CA ALA A 36 11.07 -8.72 2.60
C ALA A 36 12.24 -8.36 1.65
N SER A 37 11.97 -7.97 0.41
CA SER A 37 13.00 -7.49 -0.53
C SER A 37 13.42 -6.04 -0.30
N ASP A 38 12.89 -5.39 0.75
CA ASP A 38 13.08 -3.98 1.10
C ASP A 38 12.74 -2.98 -0.02
N VAL A 39 11.97 -3.41 -1.02
CA VAL A 39 11.44 -2.52 -2.06
C VAL A 39 10.29 -1.69 -1.47
N GLY A 40 10.21 -0.41 -1.86
CA GLY A 40 9.07 0.44 -1.53
C GLY A 40 7.91 0.21 -2.50
N PHE A 41 6.69 0.10 -2.00
CA PHE A 41 5.52 -0.15 -2.86
C PHE A 41 4.26 0.54 -2.37
N ASP A 42 3.36 0.78 -3.32
CA ASP A 42 2.08 1.42 -3.08
C ASP A 42 0.98 0.39 -3.25
N LEU A 43 0.35 0.03 -2.13
CA LEU A 43 -0.70 -0.97 -2.10
C LEU A 43 -2.05 -0.32 -2.34
N TYR A 44 -2.80 -0.82 -3.32
CA TYR A 44 -4.13 -0.37 -3.68
C TYR A 44 -5.14 -1.48 -3.44
N MET A 45 -6.08 -1.26 -2.53
CA MET A 45 -7.18 -2.20 -2.32
C MET A 45 -8.33 -1.93 -3.30
N VAL A 46 -8.56 -2.90 -4.17
CA VAL A 46 -9.58 -2.89 -5.23
C VAL A 46 -10.97 -3.10 -4.65
N GLY A 47 -11.89 -2.21 -5.01
CA GLY A 47 -13.30 -2.33 -4.64
C GLY A 47 -13.55 -2.09 -3.15
N SER A 48 -12.61 -1.47 -2.44
CA SER A 48 -12.72 -1.13 -1.02
C SER A 48 -13.79 -0.09 -0.72
N ARG A 49 -14.25 0.68 -1.73
CA ARG A 49 -15.23 1.78 -1.56
C ARG A 49 -14.81 2.78 -0.47
N ALA A 50 -13.53 3.14 -0.44
CA ALA A 50 -12.92 3.98 0.59
C ALA A 50 -13.09 3.43 2.03
N ASN A 51 -13.27 2.12 2.19
CA ASN A 51 -13.34 1.48 3.50
C ASN A 51 -11.93 1.30 4.07
N ASP A 52 -11.55 2.31 4.81
CA ASP A 52 -10.32 2.46 5.56
C ASP A 52 -10.06 1.30 6.56
N THR A 53 -11.12 0.79 7.18
CA THR A 53 -11.01 -0.34 8.13
C THR A 53 -10.67 -1.63 7.39
N LEU A 54 -11.26 -1.85 6.22
CA LEU A 54 -11.00 -3.04 5.40
C LEU A 54 -9.52 -3.15 5.02
N ILE A 55 -8.92 -2.04 4.53
CA ILE A 55 -7.50 -2.05 4.13
C ILE A 55 -6.56 -2.19 5.33
N ARG A 56 -6.88 -1.56 6.47
CA ARG A 56 -6.10 -1.72 7.71
C ARG A 56 -6.15 -3.15 8.24
N ASP A 57 -7.32 -3.78 8.24
CA ASP A 57 -7.46 -5.14 8.74
C ASP A 57 -6.84 -6.17 7.80
N TRP A 58 -6.92 -5.95 6.49
CA TRP A 58 -6.19 -6.75 5.52
C TRP A 58 -4.68 -6.62 5.71
N ALA A 59 -4.15 -5.40 5.89
CA ALA A 59 -2.72 -5.17 6.12
C ALA A 59 -2.20 -5.88 7.37
N LYS A 60 -2.98 -5.88 8.46
CA LYS A 60 -2.68 -6.65 9.68
C LYS A 60 -2.63 -8.15 9.40
N ARG A 61 -3.65 -8.71 8.73
CA ARG A 61 -3.69 -10.15 8.37
C ARG A 61 -2.53 -10.55 7.47
N ALA A 62 -2.11 -9.67 6.57
CA ALA A 62 -0.97 -9.86 5.69
C ALA A 62 0.37 -9.60 6.36
N SER A 63 0.42 -9.26 7.65
CA SER A 63 1.66 -8.96 8.38
C SER A 63 2.51 -7.84 7.75
N ILE A 64 1.83 -6.81 7.23
CA ILE A 64 2.52 -5.58 6.79
C ILE A 64 3.17 -4.92 8.00
N ASN A 65 4.44 -4.55 7.86
CA ASN A 65 5.23 -3.89 8.87
C ASN A 65 4.71 -2.45 9.08
N PRO A 66 4.17 -2.11 10.26
CA PRO A 66 3.61 -0.80 10.52
C PRO A 66 4.65 0.33 10.45
N ASP A 67 5.93 0.04 10.74
CA ASP A 67 6.98 1.05 10.66
C ASP A 67 7.31 1.42 9.21
N ARG A 68 7.21 0.45 8.29
CA ARG A 68 7.31 0.72 6.84
C ARG A 68 6.11 1.49 6.30
N VAL A 69 4.95 1.38 6.94
CA VAL A 69 3.80 2.25 6.63
C VAL A 69 4.02 3.66 7.16
N ARG A 70 4.44 3.77 8.42
CA ARG A 70 4.70 5.06 9.09
C ARG A 70 5.78 5.89 8.41
N ASN A 71 6.83 5.26 7.90
CA ASN A 71 7.93 5.94 7.21
C ASN A 71 7.69 6.15 5.71
N GLY A 72 6.56 5.67 5.16
CA GLY A 72 6.18 5.84 3.76
C GLY A 72 6.86 4.87 2.77
N SER A 73 7.64 3.90 3.22
CA SER A 73 8.18 2.84 2.35
C SER A 73 7.06 1.97 1.78
N ILE A 74 5.98 1.75 2.53
CA ILE A 74 4.75 1.09 2.07
C ILE A 74 3.60 2.08 2.23
N THR A 75 2.80 2.30 1.19
CA THR A 75 1.56 3.09 1.30
C THR A 75 0.34 2.19 1.19
N LEU A 76 -0.72 2.54 1.93
CA LEU A 76 -2.02 1.85 1.89
C LEU A 76 -3.04 2.79 1.26
N ASN A 77 -3.55 2.43 0.09
CA ASN A 77 -4.40 3.26 -0.74
C ASN A 77 -5.67 2.53 -1.18
N HIS A 78 -6.69 3.29 -1.53
CA HIS A 78 -7.86 2.76 -2.23
C HIS A 78 -7.64 2.84 -3.74
N ASP A 79 -8.11 1.84 -4.49
CA ASP A 79 -7.94 1.87 -5.95
C ASP A 79 -8.74 3.01 -6.62
N ALA A 80 -9.89 3.39 -6.04
CA ALA A 80 -10.75 4.47 -6.53
C ALA A 80 -11.12 4.37 -8.03
N GLY A 81 -11.20 3.14 -8.58
CA GLY A 81 -11.47 2.87 -9.99
C GLY A 81 -10.21 2.75 -10.85
N ARG A 82 -9.02 3.06 -10.32
CA ARG A 82 -7.74 2.97 -11.05
C ARG A 82 -7.47 1.57 -11.60
N TRP A 83 -7.86 0.53 -10.88
CA TRP A 83 -7.65 -0.85 -11.34
C TRP A 83 -8.34 -1.13 -12.68
N LEU A 84 -9.57 -0.61 -12.84
CA LEU A 84 -10.34 -0.80 -14.07
C LEU A 84 -9.81 0.02 -15.25
N SER A 85 -9.09 1.11 -14.98
CA SER A 85 -8.49 1.98 -16.01
C SER A 85 -7.15 1.47 -16.57
N LEU A 86 -6.59 0.40 -16.00
CA LEU A 86 -5.34 -0.22 -16.48
C LEU A 86 -5.57 -1.31 -17.53
N GLY A 87 -6.83 -1.52 -17.95
CA GLY A 87 -7.25 -2.45 -18.99
C GLY A 87 -7.55 -1.76 -20.31
#